data_AF-A0A1N7MHB3-F1
#
_entry.id   AF-A0A1N7MHB3-F1
#
_cell.length_a   1.000
_cell.length_b   1.000
_cell.length_c   1.000
_cell.angle_alpha   90.00
_cell.angle_beta   90.00
_cell.angle_gamma   90.00
#
_symmetry.space_group_name_H-M   'P 1'
#
loop_
_entity.id
_entity.type
_entity.pdbx_description
1 polymer ?
#
loop_
_entity_poly.entity_id
_entity_poly.type
_entity_poly.pdbx_seq_one_letter_code
_entity_poly.pdbx_strand_id
1 'polypeptide(L)'
;MAVAYDTTHPPQRQAGLMGANMIVPLHAVIEREIGAAARDEVFHDSGIIEIPAEADLVPEGKVAHLHQLVWQTWPDQAPRMMDMAGRVAAEVFVAHYIPPKARLMLQNMPWSISAWLVGKSARHNAWTFAGSGMFAIQTTSRLALFHNPLALNIQTDRPCCHYYAAMFEHMYQRLSHRDFTCTERCCIATGGDHCAFDISI
;
A
#
# COMPACT_ATOMS: atom_id res chain seq x y z
N MET A 1 -21.34 -19.40 -6.25
CA MET A 1 -21.02 -19.28 -7.69
C MET A 1 -19.81 -18.37 -7.82
N ALA A 2 -18.64 -18.95 -8.08
CA ALA A 2 -17.41 -18.20 -8.29
C ALA A 2 -17.42 -17.60 -9.70
N VAL A 3 -17.20 -16.30 -9.82
CA VAL A 3 -17.01 -15.65 -11.11
C VAL A 3 -15.61 -16.02 -11.59
N ALA A 4 -15.53 -16.78 -12.69
CA ALA A 4 -14.28 -17.08 -13.35
C ALA A 4 -13.71 -15.79 -13.96
N TYR A 5 -12.50 -15.42 -13.56
CA TYR A 5 -11.76 -14.33 -14.19
C TYR A 5 -11.08 -14.88 -15.45
N ASP A 6 -11.39 -14.26 -16.59
CA ASP A 6 -10.79 -14.58 -17.89
C ASP A 6 -9.34 -14.04 -17.96
N THR A 7 -8.37 -14.95 -18.15
CA THR A 7 -6.93 -14.67 -18.20
C THR A 7 -6.39 -14.55 -19.64
N THR A 8 -7.24 -14.50 -20.67
CA THR A 8 -6.79 -14.75 -22.05
C THR A 8 -6.28 -13.52 -22.83
N HIS A 9 -6.24 -12.34 -22.23
CA HIS A 9 -5.68 -11.14 -22.87
C HIS A 9 -4.86 -10.34 -21.85
N PRO A 10 -3.52 -10.21 -21.96
CA PRO A 10 -2.82 -9.18 -21.22
C PRO A 10 -3.25 -7.84 -21.81
N PRO A 11 -3.98 -6.97 -21.09
CA PRO A 11 -4.25 -5.64 -21.59
C PRO A 11 -2.91 -4.94 -21.81
N GLN A 12 -2.76 -4.37 -22.99
CA GLN A 12 -1.61 -3.56 -23.39
C GLN A 12 -1.39 -2.50 -22.30
N ARG A 13 -0.29 -2.64 -21.52
CA ARG A 13 0.01 -1.89 -20.29
C ARG A 13 0.00 -0.39 -20.56
N GLN A 14 -1.14 0.28 -20.32
CA GLN A 14 -1.11 1.69 -19.97
C GLN A 14 -0.22 1.79 -18.73
N ALA A 15 0.81 2.64 -18.78
CA ALA A 15 1.70 2.85 -17.65
C ALA A 15 0.85 3.20 -16.44
N GLY A 16 0.76 2.29 -15.46
CA GLY A 16 -0.03 2.55 -14.27
C GLY A 16 0.56 3.74 -13.53
N LEU A 17 -0.30 4.57 -12.99
CA LEU A 17 0.08 5.69 -12.13
C LEU A 17 -0.31 5.34 -10.70
N MET A 18 0.51 5.74 -9.75
CA MET A 18 0.25 5.63 -8.32
C MET A 18 0.40 7.01 -7.69
N GLY A 19 -0.20 7.23 -6.52
CA GLY A 19 -0.07 8.48 -5.80
C GLY A 19 1.34 8.67 -5.26
N ALA A 20 1.75 9.94 -5.12
CA ALA A 20 2.98 10.34 -4.45
C ALA A 20 3.07 9.79 -3.01
N ASN A 21 1.93 9.52 -2.37
CA ASN A 21 1.83 8.87 -1.07
C ASN A 21 2.48 7.47 -1.03
N MET A 22 2.86 6.88 -2.16
CA MET A 22 3.59 5.60 -2.22
C MET A 22 5.12 5.76 -2.13
N ILE A 23 5.64 6.99 -2.23
CA ILE A 23 7.09 7.26 -2.21
C ILE A 23 7.49 8.35 -1.21
N VAL A 24 6.66 9.38 -1.00
CA VAL A 24 6.97 10.50 -0.10
C VAL A 24 7.19 10.02 1.35
N PRO A 25 6.38 9.08 1.90
CA PRO A 25 6.65 8.52 3.22
C PRO A 25 8.02 7.83 3.33
N LEU A 26 8.46 7.12 2.28
CA LEU A 26 9.78 6.48 2.26
C LEU A 26 10.91 7.50 2.27
N HIS A 27 10.76 8.62 1.57
CA HIS A 27 11.76 9.69 1.59
C HIS A 27 12.06 10.14 3.03
N ALA A 28 11.02 10.46 3.80
CA ALA A 28 11.14 10.90 5.18
C ALA A 28 11.65 9.79 6.13
N VAL A 29 11.21 8.54 5.91
CA VAL A 29 11.63 7.41 6.75
C VAL A 29 13.11 7.05 6.53
N ILE A 30 13.57 6.99 5.28
CA ILE A 30 14.96 6.65 4.96
C ILE A 30 15.90 7.75 5.47
N GLU A 31 15.52 9.02 5.34
CA GLU A 31 16.26 10.14 5.93
C GLU A 31 16.46 9.95 7.45
N ARG A 32 15.38 9.59 8.16
CA ARG A 32 15.41 9.45 9.61
C ARG A 32 16.20 8.23 10.06
N GLU A 33 15.99 7.08 9.41
CA GLU A 33 16.54 5.80 9.89
C GLU A 33 17.97 5.52 9.39
N ILE A 34 18.32 6.00 8.19
CA ILE A 34 19.60 5.69 7.53
C ILE A 34 20.43 6.96 7.31
N GLY A 35 19.78 8.06 6.88
CA GLY A 35 20.41 9.36 6.65
C GLY A 35 20.13 9.96 5.28
N ALA A 36 20.30 11.28 5.16
CA ALA A 36 19.99 12.04 3.95
C ALA A 36 20.76 11.59 2.70
N ALA A 37 22.06 11.27 2.83
CA ALA A 37 22.87 10.86 1.68
C ALA A 37 22.37 9.53 1.07
N ALA A 38 22.07 8.55 1.93
CA ALA A 38 21.54 7.25 1.53
C ALA A 38 20.14 7.35 0.88
N ARG A 39 19.30 8.24 1.42
CA ARG A 39 18.01 8.60 0.82
C ARG A 39 18.18 9.18 -0.58
N ASP A 40 19.08 10.15 -0.76
CA ASP A 40 19.28 10.80 -2.06
C ASP A 40 19.78 9.81 -3.11
N GLU A 41 20.71 8.94 -2.73
CA GLU A 41 21.24 7.87 -3.59
C GLU A 41 20.13 6.92 -4.06
N VAL A 42 19.35 6.36 -3.14
CA VAL A 42 18.30 5.38 -3.51
C VAL A 42 17.16 6.02 -4.33
N PHE A 43 16.83 7.29 -4.07
CA PHE A 43 15.82 8.02 -4.86
C PHE A 43 16.34 8.32 -6.27
N HIS A 44 17.59 8.76 -6.39
CA HIS A 44 18.25 8.94 -7.67
C HIS A 44 18.26 7.64 -8.48
N ASP A 45 18.66 6.52 -7.88
CA ASP A 45 18.74 5.22 -8.54
C ASP A 45 17.37 4.68 -8.96
N SER A 46 16.31 5.02 -8.22
CA SER A 46 14.92 4.72 -8.62
C SER A 46 14.43 5.56 -9.80
N GLY A 47 15.18 6.57 -10.23
CA GLY A 47 14.81 7.52 -11.28
C GLY A 47 13.83 8.61 -10.82
N ILE A 48 13.70 8.82 -9.50
CA ILE A 48 12.88 9.87 -8.88
C ILE A 48 13.82 11.01 -8.50
N ILE A 49 13.96 11.98 -9.41
CA ILE A 49 14.91 13.10 -9.27
C ILE A 49 14.34 14.22 -8.39
N GLU A 50 13.04 14.45 -8.47
CA GLU A 50 12.33 15.44 -7.67
C GLU A 50 11.22 14.75 -6.88
N ILE A 51 11.07 15.14 -5.62
CA ILE A 51 10.00 14.63 -4.78
C ILE A 51 8.69 15.30 -5.20
N PRO A 52 7.69 14.51 -5.65
CA PRO A 52 6.43 15.06 -6.11
C PRO A 52 5.62 15.65 -4.94
N ALA A 53 4.70 16.55 -5.27
CA ALA A 53 3.73 17.02 -4.29
C ALA A 53 2.76 15.90 -3.90
N GLU A 54 2.12 16.02 -2.74
CA GLU A 54 1.28 14.97 -2.15
C GLU A 54 0.15 14.47 -3.08
N ALA A 55 -0.43 15.36 -3.90
CA ALA A 55 -1.53 15.05 -4.81
C ALA A 55 -1.07 14.53 -6.19
N ASP A 56 0.22 14.52 -6.45
CA ASP A 56 0.76 14.17 -7.77
C ASP A 56 0.74 12.65 -8.00
N LEU A 57 0.82 12.30 -9.28
CA LEU A 57 0.88 10.94 -9.77
C LEU A 57 2.30 10.59 -10.22
N VAL A 58 2.72 9.38 -9.87
CA VAL A 58 4.05 8.84 -10.16
C VAL A 58 3.89 7.58 -11.02
N PRO A 59 4.70 7.40 -12.09
CA PRO A 59 4.74 6.15 -12.83
C PRO A 59 5.01 4.95 -11.91
N GLU A 60 4.12 3.96 -11.94
CA GLU A 60 4.16 2.79 -11.04
C GLU A 60 5.50 2.05 -11.11
N GLY A 61 6.14 2.03 -12.29
CA GLY A 61 7.44 1.39 -12.47
C GLY A 61 8.53 2.04 -11.61
N LYS A 62 8.50 3.37 -11.45
CA LYS A 62 9.44 4.09 -10.56
C LYS A 62 9.13 3.80 -9.10
N VAL A 63 7.85 3.74 -8.73
CA VAL A 63 7.41 3.39 -7.37
C VAL A 63 7.87 1.97 -7.02
N ALA A 64 7.58 0.99 -7.89
CA ALA A 64 8.00 -0.39 -7.71
C ALA A 64 9.53 -0.51 -7.61
N HIS A 65 10.26 0.19 -8.47
CA HIS A 65 11.72 0.19 -8.45
C HIS A 65 12.28 0.77 -7.14
N LEU A 66 11.76 1.91 -6.66
CA LEU A 66 12.16 2.46 -5.35
C LEU A 66 11.93 1.46 -4.23
N HIS A 67 10.74 0.85 -4.17
CA HIS A 67 10.43 -0.14 -3.14
C HIS A 67 11.37 -1.35 -3.20
N GLN A 68 11.70 -1.83 -4.40
CA GLN A 68 12.68 -2.91 -4.60
C GLN A 68 14.08 -2.51 -4.13
N LEU A 69 14.55 -1.31 -4.46
CA LEU A 69 15.86 -0.83 -4.04
C LEU A 69 15.97 -0.74 -2.52
N VAL A 70 14.92 -0.30 -1.81
CA VAL A 70 14.92 -0.29 -0.34
C VAL A 70 15.15 -1.69 0.24
N TRP A 71 14.51 -2.72 -0.32
CA TRP A 71 14.72 -4.11 0.09
C TRP A 71 16.11 -4.65 -0.27
N GLN A 72 16.66 -4.26 -1.42
CA GLN A 72 17.97 -4.71 -1.89
C GLN A 72 19.12 -4.06 -1.11
N THR A 73 19.02 -2.76 -0.83
CA THR A 73 20.06 -1.98 -0.16
C THR A 73 20.08 -2.21 1.35
N TRP A 74 18.90 -2.38 1.98
CA TRP A 74 18.77 -2.49 3.43
C TRP A 74 17.86 -3.65 3.85
N PRO A 75 18.19 -4.91 3.51
CA PRO A 75 17.31 -6.06 3.76
C PRO A 75 16.92 -6.23 5.23
N ASP A 76 17.82 -5.90 6.17
CA ASP A 76 17.56 -6.03 7.61
C ASP A 76 16.66 -4.91 8.15
N GLN A 77 16.75 -3.70 7.58
CA GLN A 77 16.00 -2.53 8.03
C GLN A 77 14.69 -2.34 7.26
N ALA A 78 14.60 -2.88 6.04
CA ALA A 78 13.47 -2.71 5.13
C ALA A 78 12.12 -3.10 5.75
N PRO A 79 11.94 -4.22 6.48
CA PRO A 79 10.66 -4.54 7.09
C PRO A 79 10.14 -3.41 8.00
N ARG A 80 11.01 -2.84 8.83
CA ARG A 80 10.69 -1.75 9.75
C ARG A 80 10.44 -0.44 9.00
N MET A 81 11.29 -0.10 8.03
CA MET A 81 11.12 1.13 7.25
C MET A 81 9.83 1.11 6.42
N MET A 82 9.51 -0.03 5.81
CA MET A 82 8.27 -0.22 5.05
C MET A 82 7.03 -0.11 5.94
N ASP A 83 7.06 -0.68 7.15
CA ASP A 83 5.97 -0.51 8.13
C ASP A 83 5.78 0.98 8.50
N MET A 84 6.87 1.66 8.87
CA MET A 84 6.84 3.07 9.25
C MET A 84 6.32 3.96 8.12
N ALA A 85 6.78 3.71 6.89
CA ALA A 85 6.34 4.45 5.72
C ALA A 85 4.86 4.18 5.39
N GLY A 86 4.41 2.92 5.49
CA GLY A 86 3.01 2.55 5.31
C GLY A 86 2.08 3.25 6.30
N ARG A 87 2.47 3.37 7.58
CA ARG A 87 1.69 4.12 8.59
C ARG A 87 1.59 5.60 8.26
N VAL A 88 2.69 6.23 7.85
CA VAL A 88 2.70 7.64 7.41
C VAL A 88 1.82 7.81 6.16
N ALA A 89 1.89 6.87 5.22
CA ALA A 89 1.04 6.88 4.02
C ALA A 89 -0.45 6.81 4.36
N ALA A 90 -0.82 6.05 5.40
CA ALA A 90 -2.20 5.96 5.87
C ALA A 90 -2.69 7.28 6.46
N GLU A 91 -1.87 8.01 7.22
CA GLU A 91 -2.24 9.34 7.74
C GLU A 91 -2.48 10.33 6.60
N VAL A 92 -1.58 10.36 5.60
CA VAL A 92 -1.75 11.16 4.39
C VAL A 92 -3.04 10.78 3.67
N PHE A 93 -3.29 9.48 3.47
CA PHE A 93 -4.50 8.99 2.82
C PHE A 93 -5.77 9.43 3.57
N VAL A 94 -5.79 9.27 4.89
CA VAL A 94 -6.93 9.64 5.74
C VAL A 94 -7.17 11.14 5.73
N ALA A 95 -6.11 11.95 5.74
CA ALA A 95 -6.21 13.40 5.69
C ALA A 95 -6.74 13.91 4.34
N HIS A 96 -6.26 13.31 3.24
CA HIS A 96 -6.52 13.78 1.88
C HIS A 96 -7.86 13.26 1.30
N TYR A 97 -8.17 11.99 1.51
CA TYR A 97 -9.30 11.34 0.82
C TYR A 97 -10.54 11.16 1.68
N ILE A 98 -10.44 11.31 3.01
CA ILE A 98 -11.57 11.07 3.93
C ILE A 98 -11.94 12.36 4.64
N PRO A 99 -13.09 13.00 4.32
CA PRO A 99 -13.49 14.26 4.94
C PRO A 99 -13.63 14.15 6.46
N PRO A 100 -13.34 15.21 7.24
CA PRO A 100 -13.39 15.17 8.71
C PRO A 100 -14.72 14.65 9.28
N LYS A 101 -15.85 15.04 8.68
CA LYS A 101 -17.18 14.55 9.09
C LYS A 101 -17.36 13.05 8.84
N ALA A 102 -16.82 12.54 7.74
CA ALA A 102 -16.85 11.10 7.45
C ALA A 102 -15.97 10.32 8.43
N ARG A 103 -14.79 10.84 8.79
CA ARG A 103 -13.93 10.23 9.82
C ARG A 103 -14.65 10.12 11.16
N LEU A 104 -15.26 11.21 11.62
CA LEU A 104 -16.01 11.22 12.88
C LEU A 104 -17.18 10.25 12.83
N MET A 105 -17.91 10.19 11.71
CA MET A 105 -19.01 9.24 11.54
C MET A 105 -18.52 7.79 11.63
N LEU A 106 -17.44 7.44 10.91
CA LEU A 106 -16.88 6.09 10.90
C LEU A 106 -16.35 5.65 12.28
N GLN A 107 -15.74 6.57 13.03
CA GLN A 107 -15.21 6.31 14.37
C GLN A 107 -16.31 6.08 15.43
N ASN A 108 -17.54 6.55 15.18
CA ASN A 108 -18.67 6.41 16.11
C ASN A 108 -19.63 5.27 15.74
N MET A 109 -19.40 4.57 14.62
CA MET A 109 -20.20 3.42 14.20
C MET A 109 -19.71 2.13 14.86
N PRO A 110 -20.55 1.08 14.94
CA PRO A 110 -20.10 -0.26 15.28
C PRO A 110 -18.95 -0.69 14.36
N TRP A 111 -17.89 -1.24 14.95
CA TRP A 111 -16.62 -1.49 14.26
C TRP A 111 -16.78 -2.31 12.98
N SER A 112 -17.73 -3.25 12.92
CA SER A 112 -17.93 -4.14 11.76
C SER A 112 -18.53 -3.40 10.56
N ILE A 113 -19.45 -2.47 10.81
CA ILE A 113 -20.03 -1.60 9.78
C ILE A 113 -18.96 -0.60 9.33
N SER A 114 -18.25 0.00 10.27
CA SER A 114 -17.17 0.95 9.98
C SER A 114 -16.06 0.30 9.15
N ALA A 115 -15.59 -0.89 9.53
CA ALA A 115 -14.60 -1.66 8.77
C ALA A 115 -15.02 -1.88 7.31
N TRP A 116 -16.27 -2.28 7.07
CA TRP A 116 -16.80 -2.45 5.71
C TRP A 116 -16.81 -1.14 4.91
N LEU A 117 -17.21 -0.03 5.54
CA LEU A 117 -17.23 1.29 4.90
C LEU A 117 -15.82 1.84 4.63
N VAL A 118 -14.87 1.60 5.54
CA VAL A 118 -13.46 1.92 5.36
C VAL A 118 -12.91 1.15 4.16
N GLY A 119 -13.15 -0.16 4.09
CA GLY A 119 -12.77 -0.97 2.93
C GLY A 119 -13.37 -0.45 1.62
N LYS A 120 -14.65 -0.04 1.63
CA LYS A 120 -15.29 0.58 0.45
C LYS A 120 -14.64 1.90 0.05
N SER A 121 -14.27 2.74 1.01
CA SER A 121 -13.58 4.00 0.74
C SER A 121 -12.17 3.77 0.20
N ALA A 122 -11.44 2.80 0.76
CA ALA A 122 -10.15 2.36 0.25
C ALA A 122 -10.26 1.87 -1.20
N ARG A 123 -11.27 1.06 -1.51
CA ARG A 123 -11.52 0.59 -2.89
C ARG A 123 -11.83 1.72 -3.86
N HIS A 124 -12.58 2.74 -3.43
CA HIS A 124 -12.87 3.90 -4.27
C HIS A 124 -11.60 4.70 -4.60
N ASN A 125 -10.69 4.82 -3.65
CA ASN A 125 -9.42 5.54 -3.80
C ASN A 125 -8.24 4.63 -4.15
N ALA A 126 -8.51 3.39 -4.59
CA ALA A 126 -7.46 2.38 -4.78
C ALA A 126 -6.47 2.74 -5.89
N TRP A 127 -6.86 3.59 -6.85
CA TRP A 127 -5.96 4.10 -7.89
C TRP A 127 -4.69 4.77 -7.30
N THR A 128 -4.76 5.29 -6.07
CA THR A 128 -3.62 5.93 -5.39
C THR A 128 -2.54 4.93 -4.98
N PHE A 129 -2.89 3.67 -4.72
CA PHE A 129 -1.96 2.70 -4.15
C PHE A 129 -1.93 1.36 -4.89
N ALA A 130 -2.88 1.06 -5.78
CA ALA A 130 -2.94 -0.19 -6.51
C ALA A 130 -2.23 -0.11 -7.87
N GLY A 131 -2.04 1.10 -8.42
CA GLY A 131 -1.49 1.28 -9.77
C GLY A 131 -2.36 0.59 -10.82
N SER A 132 -1.73 -0.18 -11.70
CA SER A 132 -2.41 -1.08 -12.65
C SER A 132 -3.04 -2.32 -12.00
N GLY A 133 -2.78 -2.57 -10.72
CA GLY A 133 -3.37 -3.64 -9.94
C GLY A 133 -4.83 -3.40 -9.58
N MET A 134 -5.50 -4.45 -9.08
CA MET A 134 -6.90 -4.40 -8.67
C MET A 134 -7.03 -4.64 -7.16
N PHE A 135 -7.58 -3.66 -6.45
CA PHE A 135 -7.94 -3.81 -5.04
C PHE A 135 -9.38 -4.31 -4.89
N ALA A 136 -9.57 -5.34 -4.07
CA ALA A 136 -10.86 -5.94 -3.78
C ALA A 136 -11.07 -6.14 -2.28
N ILE A 137 -12.33 -6.08 -1.87
CA ILE A 137 -12.78 -6.46 -0.53
C ILE A 137 -13.37 -7.86 -0.68
N GLN A 138 -12.69 -8.88 -0.16
CA GLN A 138 -13.18 -10.26 -0.24
C GLN A 138 -14.22 -10.53 0.86
N THR A 139 -13.96 -10.02 2.06
CA THR A 139 -14.90 -10.03 3.19
C THR A 139 -14.69 -8.77 4.04
N THR A 140 -15.53 -8.54 5.05
CA THR A 140 -15.33 -7.44 6.01
C THR A 140 -13.96 -7.47 6.71
N SER A 141 -13.36 -8.66 6.83
CA SER A 141 -12.06 -8.88 7.48
C SER A 141 -10.96 -9.29 6.51
N ARG A 142 -11.17 -9.19 5.17
CA ARG A 142 -10.15 -9.59 4.19
C ARG A 142 -10.12 -8.69 2.97
N LEU A 143 -8.95 -8.12 2.72
CA LEU A 143 -8.63 -7.29 1.55
C LEU A 143 -7.72 -8.08 0.59
N ALA A 144 -7.80 -7.78 -0.70
CA ALA A 144 -6.98 -8.40 -1.72
C ALA A 144 -6.44 -7.35 -2.70
N LEU A 145 -5.19 -7.55 -3.12
CA LEU A 145 -4.54 -6.77 -4.16
C LEU A 145 -4.00 -7.71 -5.24
N PHE A 146 -4.67 -7.71 -6.39
CA PHE A 146 -4.29 -8.49 -7.57
C PHE A 146 -3.31 -7.69 -8.43
N HIS A 147 -2.36 -8.38 -9.06
CA HIS A 147 -1.32 -7.76 -9.90
C HIS A 147 -0.61 -6.59 -9.19
N ASN A 148 -0.32 -6.75 -7.89
CA ASN A 148 0.35 -5.73 -7.08
C ASN A 148 1.69 -5.32 -7.73
N PRO A 149 1.86 -4.08 -8.23
CA PRO A 149 3.08 -3.65 -8.90
C PRO A 149 4.32 -3.78 -8.01
N LEU A 150 4.15 -3.62 -6.69
CA LEU A 150 5.25 -3.67 -5.72
C LEU A 150 5.72 -5.10 -5.42
N ALA A 151 4.98 -6.13 -5.84
CA ALA A 151 5.33 -7.54 -5.59
C ALA A 151 5.40 -8.39 -6.87
N LEU A 152 4.96 -7.88 -8.03
CA LEU A 152 4.78 -8.66 -9.27
C LEU A 152 6.08 -9.30 -9.78
N ASN A 153 7.22 -8.61 -9.62
CA ASN A 153 8.53 -9.05 -10.10
C ASN A 153 9.49 -9.39 -8.96
N ILE A 154 8.96 -9.82 -7.82
CA ILE A 154 9.73 -10.18 -6.63
C ILE A 154 9.48 -11.66 -6.34
N GLN A 155 10.51 -12.38 -5.92
CA GLN A 155 10.39 -13.75 -5.42
C GLN A 155 11.00 -13.85 -4.03
N THR A 156 10.22 -14.35 -3.09
CA THR A 156 10.57 -14.43 -1.65
C THR A 156 9.93 -15.65 -1.01
N ASP A 157 10.53 -16.18 0.04
CA ASP A 157 9.99 -17.33 0.79
C ASP A 157 8.82 -16.94 1.73
N ARG A 158 8.64 -15.65 2.00
CA ARG A 158 7.62 -15.13 2.92
C ARG A 158 6.95 -13.88 2.36
N PRO A 159 5.69 -13.60 2.76
CA PRO A 159 5.00 -12.37 2.36
C PRO A 159 5.82 -11.11 2.68
N CYS A 160 5.90 -10.18 1.72
CA CYS A 160 6.81 -9.03 1.78
C CYS A 160 6.10 -7.67 1.64
N CYS A 161 4.76 -7.61 1.62
CA CYS A 161 4.00 -6.37 1.44
C CYS A 161 3.82 -5.59 2.76
N HIS A 162 4.91 -5.40 3.50
CA HIS A 162 4.92 -4.72 4.81
C HIS A 162 4.33 -3.31 4.74
N TYR A 163 4.59 -2.59 3.63
CA TYR A 163 4.03 -1.26 3.39
C TYR A 163 2.49 -1.27 3.37
N TYR A 164 1.89 -2.18 2.59
CA TYR A 164 0.44 -2.29 2.50
C TYR A 164 -0.18 -2.81 3.81
N ALA A 165 0.45 -3.78 4.45
CA ALA A 165 -0.02 -4.29 5.73
C ALA A 165 -0.13 -3.15 6.76
N ALA A 166 0.93 -2.35 6.90
CA ALA A 166 0.96 -1.21 7.82
C ALA A 166 0.02 -0.07 7.40
N MET A 167 -0.07 0.23 6.11
CA MET A 167 -1.00 1.23 5.59
C MET A 167 -2.45 0.86 5.88
N PHE A 168 -2.85 -0.39 5.60
CA PHE A 168 -4.22 -0.84 5.86
C PHE A 168 -4.50 -0.93 7.36
N GLU A 169 -3.59 -1.49 8.16
CA GLU A 169 -3.72 -1.51 9.61
C GLU A 169 -4.02 -0.11 10.14
N HIS A 170 -3.15 0.85 9.83
CA HIS A 170 -3.23 2.17 10.40
C HIS A 170 -4.44 2.94 9.86
N MET A 171 -4.82 2.77 8.59
CA MET A 171 -6.05 3.33 8.04
C MET A 171 -7.29 2.85 8.81
N TYR A 172 -7.39 1.55 9.12
CA TYR A 172 -8.50 0.99 9.90
C TYR A 172 -8.46 1.47 11.36
N GLN A 173 -7.27 1.60 11.96
CA GLN A 173 -7.11 2.17 13.30
C GLN A 173 -7.60 3.61 13.37
N ARG A 174 -7.31 4.40 12.33
CA ARG A 174 -7.67 5.83 12.28
C ARG A 174 -9.13 6.08 11.96
N LEU A 175 -9.77 5.19 11.20
CA LEU A 175 -11.15 5.40 10.73
C LEU A 175 -12.20 4.56 11.47
N SER A 176 -11.82 3.42 12.05
CA SER A 176 -12.77 2.49 12.69
C SER A 176 -12.46 2.30 14.18
N HIS A 177 -11.41 1.54 14.53
CA HIS A 177 -11.07 1.25 15.92
C HIS A 177 -9.56 1.04 16.11
N ARG A 178 -8.97 1.64 17.13
CA ARG A 178 -7.50 1.64 17.35
C ARG A 178 -6.85 0.24 17.51
N ASP A 179 -7.64 -0.77 17.86
CA ASP A 179 -7.15 -2.12 18.15
C ASP A 179 -7.12 -3.02 16.89
N PHE A 180 -7.48 -2.48 15.71
CA PHE A 180 -7.33 -3.21 14.45
C PHE A 180 -5.86 -3.56 14.16
N THR A 181 -5.67 -4.76 13.64
CA THR A 181 -4.41 -5.31 13.16
C THR A 181 -4.56 -5.76 11.71
N CYS A 182 -3.47 -5.74 10.95
CA CYS A 182 -3.44 -6.24 9.57
C CYS A 182 -2.31 -7.27 9.40
N THR A 183 -2.63 -8.46 8.88
CA THR A 183 -1.63 -9.48 8.57
C THR A 183 -1.74 -9.92 7.12
N GLU A 184 -0.63 -9.84 6.37
CA GLU A 184 -0.56 -10.43 5.04
C GLU A 184 -0.54 -11.97 5.17
N ARG A 185 -1.51 -12.64 4.55
CA ARG A 185 -1.66 -14.11 4.57
C ARG A 185 -1.15 -14.79 3.31
N CYS A 186 -1.23 -14.10 2.19
CA CYS A 186 -0.85 -14.58 0.87
C CYS A 186 -0.16 -13.44 0.13
N CYS A 187 0.85 -13.75 -0.68
CA CYS A 187 1.57 -12.77 -1.46
C CYS A 187 1.88 -13.33 -2.86
N ILE A 188 1.78 -12.48 -3.88
CA ILE A 188 2.21 -12.87 -5.23
C ILE A 188 3.71 -13.16 -5.29
N ALA A 189 4.52 -12.47 -4.48
CA ALA A 189 5.96 -12.71 -4.38
C ALA A 189 6.30 -14.09 -3.78
N THR A 190 5.34 -14.74 -3.12
CA THR A 190 5.47 -16.12 -2.61
C THR A 190 4.83 -17.16 -3.53
N GLY A 191 4.40 -16.76 -4.74
CA GLY A 191 3.73 -17.64 -5.70
C GLY A 191 2.21 -17.73 -5.55
N GLY A 192 1.59 -16.85 -4.75
CA GLY A 192 0.13 -16.75 -4.66
C GLY A 192 -0.49 -15.99 -5.84
N ASP A 193 -1.80 -16.13 -6.05
CA ASP A 193 -2.51 -15.43 -7.13
C ASP A 193 -2.71 -13.93 -6.87
N HIS A 194 -2.67 -13.52 -5.59
CA HIS A 194 -2.83 -12.14 -5.15
C HIS A 194 -2.21 -11.93 -3.76
N CYS A 195 -1.99 -10.67 -3.39
CA CYS A 195 -1.67 -10.31 -2.01
C CYS A 195 -2.97 -10.23 -1.20
N ALA A 196 -3.07 -10.95 -0.08
CA ALA A 196 -4.26 -10.99 0.76
C ALA A 196 -3.94 -10.53 2.19
N PHE A 197 -4.76 -9.65 2.73
CA PHE A 197 -4.56 -9.00 4.01
C PHE A 197 -5.76 -9.25 4.92
N ASP A 198 -5.54 -9.93 6.04
CA ASP A 198 -6.55 -10.14 7.08
C ASP A 198 -6.59 -8.95 8.02
N ILE A 199 -7.79 -8.44 8.27
CA ILE A 199 -8.06 -7.35 9.21
C ILE A 199 -8.82 -7.92 10.40
N SER A 200 -8.28 -7.74 11.61
CA SER A 200 -8.85 -8.27 12.85
C SER A 200 -8.76 -7.28 14.00
N ILE A 201 -9.65 -7.40 14.97
CA ILE A 201 -9.63 -6.71 16.27
C ILE A 201 -9.63 -7.75 17.39
#